data_AF-A0A0M3HKM0-F1
#
_entry.id   AF-A0A0M3HKM0-F1
#
_cell.length_a   1.000
_cell.length_b   1.000
_cell.length_c   1.000
_cell.angle_alpha   90.00
_cell.angle_beta   90.00
_cell.angle_gamma   90.00
#
_symmetry.space_group_name_H-M   'P 1'
#
loop_
_entity.id
_entity.type
_entity.pdbx_description
1 polymer ?
#
loop_
_entity_poly.entity_id
_entity_poly.type
_entity_poly.pdbx_seq_one_letter_code
_entity_poly.pdbx_strand_id
1 'polypeptide(L)' 'MPGKACTFTVLTHRAPGHLEAKVQTPSNKIETIDIVPIDEGESYALRFIPHEDTF' A
#
# COMPACT_ATOMS: atom_id res chain seq x y z
N MET A 1 7.05 14.42 2.06
CA MET A 1 6.62 15.16 0.85
C MET A 1 5.20 14.77 0.57
N PRO A 2 4.23 15.52 1.11
CA PRO A 2 2.82 15.25 0.90
C PRO A 2 2.51 15.37 -0.58
N GLY A 3 1.52 14.61 -1.04
CA GLY A 3 1.06 14.68 -2.43
C GLY A 3 1.91 13.93 -3.45
N LYS A 4 3.06 13.34 -3.08
CA LYS A 4 3.80 12.42 -3.96
C LYS A 4 3.40 10.98 -3.68
N ALA A 5 3.03 10.23 -4.72
CA ALA A 5 2.70 8.82 -4.57
C ALA A 5 3.89 8.02 -4.01
N CYS A 6 3.64 7.27 -2.95
CA CYS A 6 4.52 6.25 -2.42
C CYS A 6 4.07 4.90 -2.97
N THR A 7 4.99 4.14 -3.54
CA THR A 7 4.71 2.81 -4.09
C THR A 7 5.77 1.82 -3.62
N PHE A 8 5.36 0.64 -3.20
CA PHE A 8 6.24 -0.49 -2.89
C PHE A 8 5.63 -1.80 -3.34
N THR A 9 6.47 -2.81 -3.56
CA THR A 9 6.04 -4.14 -4.02
C THR A 9 6.03 -5.12 -2.87
N VAL A 10 4.99 -5.95 -2.80
CA VAL A 10 4.90 -7.11 -1.92
C VAL A 10 4.97 -8.37 -2.77
N LEU A 11 5.89 -9.27 -2.42
CA LEU A 11 5.98 -10.62 -2.96
C LEU A 11 5.26 -11.57 -2.02
N THR A 12 4.25 -12.28 -2.53
CA THR A 12 3.47 -13.27 -1.76
C THR A 12 3.96 -14.69 -1.98
N HIS A 13 4.83 -14.93 -2.97
CA HIS A 13 5.33 -16.26 -3.33
C HIS A 13 4.22 -17.30 -3.49
N ARG A 14 3.10 -16.92 -4.13
CA ARG A 14 1.94 -17.80 -4.37
C ARG A 14 1.25 -18.27 -3.09
N ALA A 15 1.48 -17.58 -1.96
CA ALA A 15 0.70 -17.80 -0.75
C ALA A 15 -0.79 -17.60 -1.08
N PRO A 16 -1.65 -18.59 -0.78
CA PRO A 16 -3.07 -18.50 -1.07
C PRO A 16 -3.76 -17.48 -0.15
N GLY A 17 -4.78 -16.80 -0.66
CA GLY A 17 -5.60 -15.86 0.12
C GLY A 17 -5.82 -14.53 -0.59
N HIS A 18 -6.34 -13.56 0.16
CA HIS A 18 -6.56 -12.19 -0.31
C HIS A 18 -5.59 -11.24 0.39
N LEU A 19 -4.93 -10.37 -0.37
CA LEU A 19 -4.06 -9.34 0.18
C LEU A 19 -4.89 -8.09 0.48
N GLU A 20 -4.90 -7.68 1.74
CA GLU A 20 -5.48 -6.41 2.20
C GLU A 20 -4.39 -5.53 2.81
N ALA A 21 -4.52 -4.22 2.61
CA ALA A 21 -3.60 -3.23 3.18
C ALA A 21 -4.31 -1.92 3.49
N LYS A 22 -3.86 -1.26 4.57
CA LYS A 22 -4.31 0.06 5.00
C LYS A 22 -3.11 0.83 5.52
N VAL A 23 -3.17 2.16 5.44
CA VAL A 23 -2.17 3.06 6.03
C VAL A 23 -2.76 3.70 7.28
N GLN A 24 -1.98 3.72 8.35
CA GLN A 24 -2.25 4.56 9.51
C GLN A 24 -1.46 5.87 9.36
N THR A 25 -2.16 7.00 9.35
CA THR A 25 -1.54 8.32 9.27
C THR A 25 -0.97 8.73 10.64
N PRO A 26 -0.06 9.73 10.69
CA PRO A 26 0.41 10.32 11.96
C PRO A 26 -0.73 10.81 12.88
N SER A 27 -1.84 11.30 12.33
CA SER A 27 -3.04 11.66 13.08
C SER A 27 -3.89 10.48 13.57
N ASN A 28 -3.40 9.25 13.40
CA ASN A 28 -4.06 7.98 13.72
C ASN A 28 -5.32 7.66 12.89
N LYS A 29 -5.45 8.25 11.70
CA LYS A 29 -6.51 7.88 10.77
C LYS A 29 -6.11 6.62 10.00
N ILE A 30 -7.08 5.73 9.75
CA ILE A 30 -6.90 4.56 8.89
C ILE A 30 -7.44 4.86 7.50
N GLU A 31 -6.62 4.67 6.47
CA GLU A 31 -6.96 4.94 5.08
C GLU A 31 -6.71 3.69 4.22
N THR A 32 -7.58 3.45 3.24
CA THR A 32 -7.38 2.40 2.24
C THR A 32 -6.38 2.86 1.18
N ILE A 33 -5.71 1.90 0.56
CA ILE A 33 -4.68 2.17 -0.45
C ILE A 33 -4.95 1.35 -1.72
N ASP A 34 -4.33 1.75 -2.82
CA ASP A 34 -4.41 0.98 -4.06
C ASP A 34 -3.55 -0.28 -3.92
N ILE A 35 -4.12 -1.42 -4.29
CA ILE A 35 -3.41 -2.71 -4.41
C ILE A 35 -3.61 -3.17 -5.85
N VAL A 36 -2.53 -3.23 -6.62
CA VAL A 36 -2.57 -3.60 -8.03
C VAL A 36 -1.76 -4.88 -8.22
N PRO A 37 -2.36 -5.98 -8.69
CA PRO A 37 -1.60 -7.18 -9.06
C PRO A 37 -0.55 -6.83 -10.15
N ILE A 38 0.69 -7.24 -9.94
CA ILE A 38 1.77 -7.14 -10.94
C ILE A 38 1.89 -8.49 -11.67
N ASP A 39 1.97 -9.57 -10.90
CA ASP A 39 1.91 -10.95 -11.36
C ASP A 39 0.87 -11.69 -10.50
N GLU A 40 -0.13 -12.27 -11.16
CA GLU A 40 -1.32 -12.82 -10.49
C GLU A 40 -0.95 -13.89 -9.48
N GLY A 41 -1.25 -13.62 -8.20
CA GLY A 41 -0.96 -14.51 -7.08
C GLY A 41 0.48 -14.48 -6.58
N GLU A 42 1.41 -13.76 -7.22
CA GLU A 42 2.82 -13.74 -6.83
C GLU A 42 3.31 -12.37 -6.32
N SER A 43 2.87 -11.28 -6.95
CA SER A 43 3.34 -9.94 -6.57
C SER A 43 2.32 -8.84 -6.79
N TYR A 44 2.35 -7.84 -5.92
CA TYR A 44 1.41 -6.72 -5.88
C TYR A 44 2.15 -5.40 -5.67
N ALA A 45 1.74 -4.36 -6.39
CA ALA A 45 2.12 -2.98 -6.13
C ALA A 45 1.13 -2.36 -5.13
N LEU A 46 1.63 -1.88 -3.99
CA LEU A 46 0.87 -1.14 -3.01
C LEU A 46 1.19 0.34 -3.18
N ARG A 47 0.17 1.17 -3.40
CA ARG A 47 0.34 2.61 -3.66
C ARG A 47 -0.58 3.46 -2.79
N PHE A 48 -0.01 4.50 -2.19
CA PHE A 48 -0.76 5.52 -1.45
C PHE A 48 -0.15 6.91 -1.67
N ILE A 49 -0.92 7.95 -1.38
CA ILE A 49 -0.45 9.34 -1.42
C ILE A 49 -0.50 9.86 0.02
N PRO A 50 0.64 10.17 0.67
CA PRO A 50 0.63 10.74 1.99
C PRO A 50 0.05 12.15 1.95
N HIS A 51 -0.88 12.42 2.86
CA HIS A 51 -1.51 13.74 3.04
C HIS A 51 -0.94 14.52 4.23
N GLU A 52 -0.24 13.82 5.13
CA GLU A 52 0.39 14.38 6.31
C GLU A 52 1.92 14.28 6.19
N ASP A 53 2.61 15.33 6.61
CA ASP A 53 4.06 15.26 6.81
C ASP A 53 4.34 14.86 8.27
N THR A 54 5.32 13.98 8.43
CA THR A 54 6.03 13.81 9.69
C THR A 54 7.19 14.80 9.70
N PHE A 55 7.11 15.80 10.59
CA PHE A 55 8.22 16.72 10.89
C PHE A 55 9.40 15.99 11.55
#